data_AF-A0A9E2BX54-F1
#
_entry.id   AF-A0A9E2BX54-F1
#
_cell.length_a   1.000
_cell.length_b   1.000
_cell.length_c   1.000
_cell.angle_alpha   90.00
_cell.angle_beta   90.00
_cell.angle_gamma   90.00
#
_symmetry.space_group_name_H-M   'P 1'
#
loop_
_entity.id
_entity.type
_entity.pdbx_description
1 polymer ?
#
loop_
_entity_poly.entity_id
_entity_poly.type
_entity_poly.pdbx_seq_one_letter_code
_entity_poly.pdbx_strand_id
1 'polypeptide(L)' 'WHQDVNAAKQKDLPRWKELVTSTPDPLPPKFLQLITAAYGNFTNEITGRRFFEVPPMSEVLTGIRSFVEK' A
#
# COMPACT_ATOMS: atom_id res chain seq x y z
N TRP A 1 11.32 -10.53 2.30
CA TRP A 1 10.00 -10.88 1.72
C TRP A 1 9.94 -10.84 0.20
N HIS A 2 10.00 -9.69 -0.49
CA HIS A 2 9.80 -9.63 -1.96
C HIS A 2 10.73 -10.57 -2.75
N GLN A 3 12.02 -10.59 -2.41
CA GLN A 3 12.99 -11.49 -3.05
C GLN A 3 12.67 -12.98 -2.79
N ASP A 4 12.22 -13.31 -1.57
CA ASP A 4 11.83 -14.67 -1.17
C ASP A 4 10.59 -15.14 -1.95
N VAL A 5 9.58 -14.27 -2.10
CA VAL A 5 8.41 -14.52 -2.98
C VAL A 5 8.84 -14.82 -4.41
N ASN A 6 9.76 -14.04 -4.96
CA ASN A 6 10.22 -14.24 -6.34
C ASN A 6 11.00 -15.54 -6.48
N ALA A 7 11.89 -15.85 -5.53
CA ALA A 7 12.64 -17.11 -5.53
C ALA A 7 11.70 -18.33 -5.42
N ALA A 8 10.69 -18.26 -4.54
CA ALA A 8 9.68 -19.31 -4.37
C ALA A 8 8.86 -19.53 -5.66
N LYS A 9 8.44 -18.46 -6.33
CA LYS A 9 7.68 -18.54 -7.60
C LYS A 9 8.49 -19.16 -8.74
N GLN A 10 9.80 -18.89 -8.81
CA GLN A 10 10.70 -19.52 -9.79
C GLN A 10 10.93 -20.99 -9.50
N LYS A 11 10.87 -21.40 -8.24
CA LYS A 11 11.09 -22.78 -7.82
C LYS A 11 9.86 -23.67 -8.04
N ASP A 12 8.68 -23.21 -7.64
CA ASP A 12 7.41 -23.95 -7.78
C ASP A 12 6.24 -22.97 -7.81
N LEU A 13 5.76 -22.64 -9.02
CA LEU A 13 4.71 -21.63 -9.20
C LEU A 13 3.35 -22.03 -8.62
N PRO A 14 2.91 -23.30 -8.64
CA PRO A 14 1.70 -23.70 -7.92
C PRO A 14 1.82 -23.60 -6.39
N ARG A 15 2.96 -23.98 -5.81
CA ARG A 15 3.13 -24.09 -4.33
C ARG A 15 3.95 -22.99 -3.68
N TRP A 16 4.32 -21.93 -4.41
CA TRP A 16 5.23 -20.88 -3.92
C TRP A 16 4.85 -20.31 -2.56
N LYS A 17 3.55 -20.19 -2.23
CA LYS A 17 3.09 -19.65 -0.93
C LYS A 17 3.57 -20.49 0.26
N GLU A 18 3.71 -21.80 0.08
CA GLU A 18 4.23 -22.72 1.11
C GLU A 18 5.75 -22.60 1.26
N LEU A 19 6.43 -22.07 0.24
CA LEU A 19 7.89 -21.94 0.18
C LEU A 19 8.38 -20.58 0.69
N VAL A 20 7.50 -19.57 0.78
CA VAL A 20 7.83 -18.26 1.34
C VAL A 20 7.85 -18.37 2.87
N THR A 21 9.02 -18.22 3.46
CA THR A 21 9.22 -18.36 4.91
C THR A 21 9.37 -17.02 5.60
N SER A 22 9.70 -15.97 4.86
CA SER A 22 9.75 -14.61 5.37
C SER A 22 8.37 -13.95 5.39
N THR A 23 8.20 -12.96 6.25
CA THR A 23 7.05 -12.04 6.26
C THR A 23 7.50 -10.65 5.84
N PRO A 24 6.64 -9.83 5.19
CA PRO A 24 6.98 -8.45 4.92
C PRO A 24 7.04 -7.65 6.23
N ASP A 25 7.86 -6.61 6.24
CA ASP A 25 7.87 -5.67 7.36
C ASP A 25 6.52 -4.94 7.43
N PRO A 26 6.01 -4.64 8.64
CA PRO A 26 4.79 -3.87 8.80
C PRO A 26 4.91 -2.50 8.11
N LEU A 27 3.82 -2.06 7.49
CA LEU A 27 3.77 -0.74 6.91
C LEU A 27 3.84 0.31 8.03
N PRO A 28 4.66 1.38 7.90
CA PRO A 28 4.66 2.47 8.87
C PRO A 28 3.23 2.99 9.07
N PRO A 29 2.74 3.13 10.33
CA PRO A 29 1.34 3.49 10.58
C PRO A 29 0.90 4.77 9.87
N LYS A 30 1.80 5.77 9.81
CA LYS A 30 1.53 7.02 9.10
C LYS A 30 1.36 6.82 7.60
N PHE A 31 2.14 5.93 6.99
CA PHE A 31 2.03 5.65 5.56
C PHE A 31 0.72 4.92 5.24
N LEU A 32 0.30 3.97 6.08
CA LEU A 32 -1.02 3.34 5.98
C LEU A 32 -2.17 4.37 6.01
N GLN A 33 -2.11 5.31 6.94
CA GLN A 33 -3.11 6.39 7.04
C GLN A 33 -3.16 7.25 5.78
N LEU A 34 -1.99 7.59 5.22
CA LEU A 34 -1.91 8.40 4.01
C LEU A 34 -2.49 7.67 2.79
N ILE A 35 -2.15 6.39 2.60
CA ILE A 35 -2.73 5.58 1.51
C ILE A 35 -4.25 5.42 1.67
N THR A 36 -4.72 5.23 2.91
CA THR A 36 -6.16 5.17 3.20
C THR A 36 -6.86 6.49 2.89
N ALA A 37 -6.24 7.63 3.24
CA ALA A 37 -6.77 8.95 2.91
C ALA A 37 -6.78 9.24 1.41
N ALA A 38 -5.77 8.76 0.66
CA ALA A 38 -5.74 8.87 -0.80
C ALA A 38 -6.90 8.10 -1.42
N TYR A 39 -7.12 6.85 -0.99
CA TYR A 39 -8.27 6.05 -1.41
C TYR A 39 -9.59 6.76 -1.12
N GLY A 40 -9.76 7.32 0.09
CA GLY A 40 -10.96 8.03 0.47
C GLY A 40 -11.22 9.28 -0.38
N ASN A 41 -10.17 10.07 -0.67
CA ASN A 41 -10.26 11.23 -1.56
C ASN A 41 -10.71 10.80 -2.96
N PHE A 42 -10.05 9.82 -3.58
CA PHE A 42 -10.42 9.32 -4.91
C PHE A 42 -11.84 8.77 -4.94
N THR A 43 -12.25 8.01 -3.92
CA THR A 43 -13.60 7.46 -3.85
C THR A 43 -14.63 8.58 -3.81
N ASN A 44 -14.41 9.60 -2.98
CA ASN A 44 -15.31 10.74 -2.90
C ASN A 44 -15.41 11.47 -4.25
N GLU A 45 -14.26 11.73 -4.89
CA GLU A 45 -14.18 12.45 -6.17
C GLU A 45 -14.86 11.69 -7.30
N ILE A 46 -14.54 10.40 -7.48
CA ILE A 46 -15.08 9.56 -8.56
C ILE A 46 -16.59 9.36 -8.41
N THR A 47 -17.07 9.20 -7.18
CA THR A 47 -18.49 8.93 -6.91
C THR A 47 -19.35 10.19 -6.78
N GLY A 48 -18.73 11.36 -6.61
CA GLY A 48 -19.42 12.62 -6.31
C GLY A 48 -20.14 12.63 -4.96
N ARG A 49 -19.81 11.68 -4.06
CA ARG A 49 -20.44 11.53 -2.73
C ARG A 49 -19.38 11.58 -1.65
N ARG A 50 -19.68 12.21 -0.52
CA ARG A 50 -18.77 12.25 0.62
C ARG A 50 -18.96 11.02 1.51
N PHE A 51 -18.24 9.95 1.22
CA PHE A 51 -18.17 8.74 2.06
C PHE A 51 -17.17 8.87 3.20
N PHE A 52 -16.04 9.53 2.94
CA PHE A 52 -14.93 9.62 3.88
C PHE A 52 -14.62 11.07 4.24
N GLU A 53 -14.32 11.30 5.51
CA GLU A 53 -13.71 12.55 5.97
C GLU A 53 -12.20 12.41 5.91
N VAL A 54 -11.60 13.06 4.92
CA VAL A 54 -10.18 12.93 4.61
C VAL A 54 -9.55 14.30 4.39
N PRO A 55 -8.25 14.46 4.71
CA PRO A 55 -7.53 15.69 4.44
C PRO A 55 -7.42 15.95 2.92
N PRO A 56 -7.11 17.20 2.52
CA PRO A 56 -6.92 17.55 1.12
C PRO A 56 -5.93 16.62 0.40
N MET A 57 -6.25 16.24 -0.83
CA MET A 57 -5.41 15.34 -1.63
C MET A 57 -3.95 15.84 -1.74
N SER A 58 -3.73 17.16 -1.85
CA SER A 58 -2.39 17.74 -1.89
C SER A 58 -1.55 17.39 -0.66
N GLU A 59 -2.12 17.52 0.54
CA GLU A 59 -1.44 17.17 1.80
C GLU A 59 -1.14 15.67 1.88
N VAL A 60 -2.09 14.84 1.43
CA VAL A 60 -1.92 13.38 1.37
C VAL A 60 -0.76 13.01 0.46
N LEU A 61 -0.70 13.57 -0.75
CA LEU A 61 0.35 13.30 -1.73
C LEU A 61 1.73 13.77 -1.26
N THR A 62 1.82 14.95 -0.64
CA THR A 62 3.07 15.41 -0.01
C THR A 62 3.54 14.43 1.07
N GLY A 63 2.62 13.93 1.90
CA GLY A 63 2.92 12.90 2.89
C GLY A 63 3.44 11.61 2.26
N ILE A 64 2.76 11.09 1.22
CA ILE A 64 3.17 9.87 0.51
C ILE A 64 4.57 10.02 -0.10
N ARG A 65 4.82 11.17 -0.75
CA ARG A 65 6.12 11.48 -1.38
C ARG A 65 7.27 11.33 -0.39
N SER A 66 7.11 11.78 0.86
CA SER A 66 8.14 11.67 1.90
C SER A 66 8.53 10.24 2.27
N PHE A 67 7.70 9.23 1.95
CA PHE A 67 8.00 7.81 2.14
C PHE A 67 8.61 7.14 0.91
N VAL A 68 8.33 7.65 -0.29
CA VAL A 68 8.73 7.02 -1.57
C VAL A 68 10.03 7.61 -2.12
N GLU A 69 10.30 8.90 -1.93
CA GLU A 69 11.50 9.58 -2.43
C GLU A 69 12.71 9.45 -1.48
N LYS A 70 12.83 8.32 -0.78
CA LYS A 70 14.03 7.98 0.01
C LYS A 70 14.97 7.10 -0.78
#